data_AF-A0A7Y3H884-F1
#
_entry.id   AF-A0A7Y3H884-F1
#
_cell.length_a   1.000
_cell.length_b   1.000
_cell.length_c   1.000
_cell.angle_alpha   90.00
_cell.angle_beta   90.00
_cell.angle_gamma   90.00
#
_symmetry.space_group_name_H-M   'P 1'
#
loop_
_entity.id
_entity.type
_entity.pdbx_description
1 polymer ?
#
loop_
_entity_poly.entity_id
_entity_poly.type
_entity_poly.pdbx_seq_one_letter_code
_entity_poly.pdbx_strand_id
1 'polypeptide(L)'
;MTAHLAVALAALFAAGLTLYSGFGLGTLLLPVFALFYPIEVAVGATAVVHGANNVFKVSMLGRYADRRVVIRFGLVAIASAILGASLLALMAGTGSTFEWRLASLAGSTSPLKLLMGVLMLIFAVFELAPRFRALEFDRKYL
;
A
#
# COMPACT_ATOMS: atom_id res chain seq x y z
N MET A 1 -15.81 -13.43 11.74
CA MET A 1 -15.14 -13.15 13.03
C MET A 1 -13.61 -13.26 12.92
N THR A 2 -13.06 -14.34 12.38
CA THR A 2 -11.60 -14.55 12.20
C THR A 2 -10.93 -13.51 11.30
N ALA A 3 -11.52 -13.18 10.14
CA ALA A 3 -10.98 -12.18 9.22
C ALA A 3 -10.82 -10.79 9.85
N HIS A 4 -11.85 -10.32 10.56
CA HIS A 4 -11.81 -9.01 11.24
C HIS A 4 -10.74 -8.96 12.33
N LEU A 5 -10.58 -10.04 13.10
CA LEU A 5 -9.55 -10.12 14.13
C LEU A 5 -8.14 -10.12 13.52
N ALA A 6 -7.93 -10.89 12.46
CA ALA A 6 -6.65 -10.95 11.75
C ALA A 6 -6.26 -9.58 11.19
N VAL A 7 -7.20 -8.90 10.52
CA VAL A 7 -6.99 -7.56 9.97
C VAL A 7 -6.75 -6.53 11.08
N ALA A 8 -7.51 -6.56 12.17
CA ALA A 8 -7.34 -5.63 13.28
C ALA A 8 -5.96 -5.78 13.95
N LEU A 9 -5.52 -7.02 14.18
CA LEU A 9 -4.20 -7.29 14.73
C LEU A 9 -3.09 -6.86 13.77
N ALA A 10 -3.21 -7.19 12.48
CA ALA A 10 -2.25 -6.76 11.47
C ALA A 10 -2.17 -5.22 11.37
N ALA A 11 -3.31 -4.54 11.39
CA ALA A 11 -3.40 -3.08 11.43
C ALA A 11 -2.69 -2.51 12.65
N LEU A 12 -2.93 -3.08 13.84
CA LEU A 12 -2.28 -2.65 15.08
C LEU A 12 -0.75 -2.79 15.00
N PHE A 13 -0.26 -3.98 14.62
CA PHE A 13 1.18 -4.23 14.54
C PHE A 13 1.85 -3.40 13.45
N ALA A 14 1.27 -3.34 12.24
CA ALA A 14 1.82 -2.53 11.16
C ALA A 14 1.81 -1.04 11.53
N ALA A 15 0.74 -0.52 12.13
CA ALA A 15 0.71 0.87 12.60
C ALA A 15 1.81 1.14 13.62
N GLY A 16 1.98 0.25 14.61
CA GLY A 16 3.03 0.35 15.62
C GLY A 16 4.45 0.31 15.06
N LEU A 17 4.77 -0.68 14.21
CA LEU A 17 6.10 -0.80 13.59
C LEU A 17 6.43 0.43 12.72
N THR A 18 5.46 0.87 11.93
CA THR A 18 5.67 1.94 10.95
C THR A 18 5.59 3.33 11.57
N LEU A 19 5.16 3.45 12.82
CA LEU A 19 5.29 4.67 13.59
C LEU A 19 6.76 5.04 13.78
N TYR A 20 7.62 4.06 14.05
CA TYR A 20 9.06 4.27 14.22
C TYR A 20 9.81 4.31 12.89
N SER A 21 9.53 3.36 11.96
CA SER A 21 10.25 3.31 10.68
C SER A 21 9.82 4.38 9.67
N GLY A 22 8.62 4.95 9.83
CA GLY A 22 8.06 5.96 8.92
C GLY A 22 7.57 5.45 7.56
N PHE A 23 7.81 4.17 7.21
CA PHE A 23 7.50 3.61 5.89
C PHE A 23 6.82 2.23 5.97
N GLY A 24 6.25 1.74 4.86
CA GLY A 24 5.87 0.33 4.70
C GLY A 24 4.47 -0.07 5.13
N LEU A 25 3.68 0.83 5.75
CA LEU A 25 2.36 0.46 6.29
C LEU A 25 1.42 -0.09 5.19
N GLY A 26 1.34 0.61 4.06
CA GLY A 26 0.50 0.15 2.93
C GLY A 26 0.96 -1.20 2.39
N THR A 27 2.27 -1.38 2.27
CA THR A 27 2.91 -2.62 1.80
C THR A 27 2.63 -3.81 2.73
N LEU A 28 2.65 -3.59 4.05
CA LEU A 28 2.38 -4.64 5.03
C LEU A 28 0.90 -5.00 5.11
N LEU A 29 0.00 -4.02 5.01
CA LEU A 29 -1.43 -4.23 5.19
C LEU A 29 -2.15 -4.78 3.96
N LEU A 30 -1.79 -4.33 2.76
CA LEU A 30 -2.50 -4.72 1.55
C LEU A 30 -2.57 -6.25 1.34
N PRO A 31 -1.48 -7.04 1.51
CA PRO A 31 -1.56 -8.50 1.43
C PRO A 31 -2.56 -9.09 2.41
N VAL A 32 -2.58 -8.60 3.66
CA VAL A 32 -3.46 -9.13 4.70
C VAL A 32 -4.92 -8.87 4.34
N PHE A 33 -5.26 -7.64 3.92
CA PHE A 33 -6.63 -7.35 3.46
C PHE A 33 -7.00 -8.17 2.21
N ALA A 34 -6.08 -8.33 1.26
CA ALA A 34 -6.34 -9.05 0.01
C ALA A 34 -6.60 -10.56 0.21
N LEU A 35 -6.19 -11.14 1.34
CA LEU A 35 -6.54 -12.52 1.70
C LEU A 35 -8.04 -12.69 2.01
N PHE A 36 -8.72 -11.62 2.43
CA PHE A 36 -10.10 -11.69 2.94
C PHE A 36 -11.10 -10.88 2.13
N TYR A 37 -10.64 -9.92 1.32
CA TYR A 37 -11.50 -8.97 0.61
C TYR A 37 -11.12 -8.86 -0.88
N PRO A 38 -12.06 -8.43 -1.74
CA PRO A 38 -11.75 -8.03 -3.11
C PRO A 38 -10.63 -7.00 -3.13
N ILE A 39 -9.77 -7.03 -4.16
CA ILE A 39 -8.52 -6.29 -4.15
C ILE A 39 -8.73 -4.77 -4.10
N GLU A 40 -9.77 -4.27 -4.77
CA GLU A 40 -10.19 -2.87 -4.72
C GLU A 40 -10.65 -2.43 -3.32
N VAL A 41 -11.37 -3.30 -2.61
CA VAL A 41 -11.79 -3.08 -1.23
C VAL A 41 -10.57 -3.13 -0.30
N ALA A 42 -9.65 -4.07 -0.54
CA ALA A 42 -8.41 -4.21 0.22
C ALA A 42 -7.51 -2.97 0.11
N VAL A 43 -7.35 -2.42 -1.10
CA VAL A 43 -6.63 -1.17 -1.33
C VAL A 43 -7.32 0.00 -0.61
N GLY A 44 -8.63 0.13 -0.76
CA GLY A 44 -9.40 1.18 -0.09
C GLY A 44 -9.30 1.11 1.44
N ALA A 45 -9.48 -0.07 2.02
CA ALA A 45 -9.35 -0.28 3.46
C ALA A 45 -7.93 0.00 3.97
N THR A 46 -6.91 -0.42 3.22
CA THR A 46 -5.51 -0.09 3.52
C THR A 46 -5.28 1.41 3.50
N ALA A 47 -5.84 2.13 2.52
CA ALA A 47 -5.74 3.59 2.44
C ALA A 47 -6.40 4.29 3.63
N VAL A 48 -7.54 3.80 4.13
CA VAL A 48 -8.20 4.34 5.32
C VAL A 48 -7.33 4.16 6.56
N VAL A 49 -6.83 2.95 6.81
CA VAL A 49 -5.93 2.68 7.95
C VAL A 49 -4.65 3.50 7.84
N HIS A 50 -4.11 3.63 6.63
CA HIS A 50 -2.95 4.46 6.36
C HIS A 50 -3.20 5.93 6.62
N GLY A 51 -4.31 6.48 6.14
CA GLY A 51 -4.72 7.84 6.42
C GLY A 51 -4.83 8.10 7.92
N ALA A 52 -5.57 7.25 8.64
CA ALA A 52 -5.74 7.37 10.09
C ALA A 52 -4.39 7.33 10.85
N ASN A 53 -3.52 6.38 10.51
CA ASN A 53 -2.19 6.27 11.11
C ASN A 53 -1.34 7.53 10.86
N ASN A 54 -1.39 8.09 9.65
CA ASN A 54 -0.61 9.29 9.33
C ASN A 54 -1.21 10.58 9.94
N VAL A 55 -2.53 10.70 10.07
CA VAL A 55 -3.14 11.82 10.82
C VAL A 55 -2.63 11.81 12.27
N PHE A 56 -2.60 10.62 12.90
CA PHE A 56 -2.02 10.47 14.23
C PHE A 56 -0.54 10.88 14.26
N LYS A 57 0.29 10.41 13.33
CA LYS A 57 1.70 10.82 13.22
C LYS A 57 1.87 12.33 13.08
N VAL A 58 1.09 12.95 12.20
CA VAL A 58 1.15 14.40 11.96
C VAL A 58 0.74 15.18 13.21
N SER A 59 -0.27 14.73 13.96
CA SER A 59 -0.68 15.37 15.21
C SER A 59 0.41 15.35 16.29
N MET A 60 1.19 14.26 16.39
CA MET A 60 2.24 14.11 17.40
C MET A 60 3.58 14.72 16.97
N LEU A 61 3.97 14.52 15.71
CA LEU A 61 5.33 14.78 15.21
C LEU A 61 5.38 15.86 14.14
N GLY A 62 4.25 16.31 13.61
CA GLY A 62 4.19 17.23 12.47
C GLY A 62 4.89 18.57 12.70
N ARG A 63 5.05 19.02 13.95
CA ARG A 63 5.81 20.23 14.29
C ARG A 63 7.30 20.15 13.97
N TYR A 64 7.83 18.93 13.85
CA TYR A 64 9.23 18.67 13.52
C TYR A 64 9.44 18.38 12.03
N ALA A 65 8.38 18.35 11.23
CA ALA A 65 8.46 18.03 9.82
C ALA A 65 9.02 19.21 9.00
N ASP A 66 9.88 18.91 8.03
CA ASP A 66 10.34 19.89 7.04
C ASP A 66 9.19 20.25 6.09
N ARG A 67 8.69 21.48 6.20
CA ARG A 67 7.56 21.97 5.39
C ARG A 67 7.81 21.87 3.89
N ARG A 68 9.05 22.08 3.43
CA ARG A 68 9.38 22.05 2.00
C ARG A 68 9.24 20.64 1.46
N VAL A 69 9.73 19.65 2.21
CA VAL A 69 9.59 18.23 1.86
C VAL A 69 8.12 17.82 1.90
N VAL A 70 7.39 18.16 2.96
CA VAL A 70 5.96 17.82 3.10
C VAL A 70 5.15 18.34 1.91
N ILE A 71 5.38 19.58 1.47
CA ILE A 71 4.63 20.16 0.35
C ILE A 71 5.04 19.53 -0.98
N ARG A 72 6.34 19.50 -1.30
CA ARG A 72 6.80 19.05 -2.62
C ARG A 72 6.58 17.55 -2.82
N PHE A 73 6.96 16.74 -1.83
CA PHE A 73 6.71 15.31 -1.86
C PHE A 73 5.23 15.00 -1.70
N GLY A 74 4.54 15.65 -0.76
CA GLY A 74 3.14 15.38 -0.47
C GLY A 74 2.21 15.69 -1.64
N LEU A 75 2.41 16.79 -2.35
CA LEU A 75 1.59 17.12 -3.52
C LEU A 75 1.76 16.10 -4.64
N VAL A 76 3.00 15.69 -4.94
CA VAL A 76 3.28 14.66 -5.94
C VAL A 76 2.69 13.32 -5.51
N ALA A 77 2.80 12.96 -4.23
CA ALA A 77 2.23 11.74 -3.67
C ALA A 77 0.70 11.74 -3.76
N ILE A 78 0.03 12.84 -3.42
CA ILE A 78 -1.43 12.98 -3.53
C ILE A 78 -1.88 12.85 -4.98
N ALA A 79 -1.23 13.57 -5.91
CA ALA A 79 -1.55 13.48 -7.33
C ALA A 79 -1.39 12.04 -7.85
N SER A 80 -0.28 11.38 -7.48
CA SER A 80 -0.02 9.98 -7.85
C SER A 80 -1.04 9.02 -7.23
N ALA A 81 -1.45 9.25 -5.98
CA ALA A 81 -2.46 8.44 -5.31
C ALA A 81 -3.85 8.58 -5.96
N ILE A 82 -4.23 9.79 -6.36
CA ILE A 82 -5.47 10.03 -7.12
C ILE A 82 -5.42 9.30 -8.46
N LEU A 83 -4.33 9.46 -9.22
CA LEU A 83 -4.15 8.75 -10.50
C LEU A 83 -4.22 7.22 -10.32
N GLY A 84 -3.54 6.69 -9.31
CA GLY A 84 -3.56 5.26 -8.98
C GLY A 84 -4.96 4.76 -8.59
N ALA A 85 -5.69 5.53 -7.77
CA ALA A 85 -7.06 5.20 -7.36
C ALA A 85 -8.04 5.27 -8.54
N SER A 86 -7.90 6.27 -9.42
CA SER A 86 -8.71 6.36 -10.65
C SER A 86 -8.44 5.18 -11.58
N LEU A 87 -7.18 4.80 -11.78
CA LEU A 87 -6.83 3.63 -12.59
C LEU A 87 -7.39 2.34 -11.97
N LEU A 88 -7.28 2.19 -10.66
CA LEU A 88 -7.86 1.07 -9.92
C LEU A 88 -9.38 0.98 -10.17
N ALA A 89 -10.11 2.10 -10.05
CA ALA A 89 -11.55 2.13 -10.27
C ALA A 89 -11.93 1.74 -11.71
N LEU A 90 -11.20 2.25 -12.71
CA LEU A 90 -11.39 1.89 -14.11
C LEU A 90 -11.19 0.39 -14.36
N MET A 91 -10.11 -0.18 -13.81
CA MET A 91 -9.81 -1.61 -13.97
C MET A 91 -10.81 -2.50 -13.23
N ALA A 92 -11.23 -2.11 -12.03
CA ALA A 92 -12.22 -2.85 -11.24
C ALA A 92 -13.58 -2.95 -11.98
N GLY A 93 -13.97 -1.90 -12.70
CA GLY A 93 -15.24 -1.88 -13.46
C GLY A 93 -15.29 -2.79 -14.69
N THR A 94 -14.14 -3.32 -15.17
CA THR A 94 -14.11 -4.16 -16.39
C THR A 94 -14.68 -5.57 -16.17
N GLY A 95 -14.71 -6.06 -14.92
CA GLY A 95 -15.19 -7.41 -14.57
C GLY A 95 -14.43 -8.57 -15.23
N SER A 96 -13.32 -8.29 -15.93
CA SER A 96 -12.60 -9.31 -16.69
C SER A 96 -11.89 -10.28 -15.75
N THR A 97 -12.26 -11.56 -15.87
CA THR A 97 -11.60 -12.65 -15.17
C THR A 97 -11.20 -13.72 -16.17
N PHE A 98 -10.12 -14.42 -15.88
CA PHE A 98 -9.66 -15.58 -16.62
C PHE A 98 -9.41 -16.73 -15.64
N GLU A 99 -9.72 -17.93 -16.08
CA GLU A 99 -9.47 -19.14 -15.32
C GLU A 99 -8.08 -19.69 -15.65
N TRP A 100 -7.44 -20.29 -14.65
CA TRP A 100 -6.18 -20.98 -14.81
C TRP A 100 -6.24 -22.33 -14.10
N ARG A 101 -5.50 -23.29 -14.64
CA ARG A 101 -5.32 -24.63 -14.07
C ARG A 101 -3.84 -24.98 -14.07
N LEU A 102 -3.34 -25.40 -12.93
CA LEU A 102 -1.96 -25.85 -12.74
C LEU A 102 -1.96 -27.11 -11.87
N ALA A 103 -1.62 -28.25 -12.47
CA ALA A 103 -1.72 -29.57 -11.83
C ALA A 103 -3.12 -29.79 -11.19
N SER A 104 -3.19 -29.96 -9.87
CA SER A 104 -4.45 -30.12 -9.12
C SER A 104 -5.07 -28.79 -8.67
N LEU A 105 -4.42 -27.65 -8.94
CA LEU A 105 -4.90 -26.32 -8.59
C LEU A 105 -5.70 -25.73 -9.74
N ALA A 106 -6.84 -25.15 -9.40
CA ALA A 106 -7.63 -24.33 -10.31
C ALA A 106 -8.02 -23.05 -9.60
N GLY A 107 -8.09 -21.95 -10.33
CA GLY A 107 -8.48 -20.67 -9.79
C GLY A 107 -8.89 -19.68 -10.88
N SER A 108 -9.45 -18.57 -10.44
CA SER A 108 -9.73 -17.43 -11.31
C SER A 108 -8.89 -16.22 -10.89
N THR A 109 -8.52 -15.40 -11.86
CA THR A 109 -7.72 -14.19 -11.64
C THR A 109 -8.19 -13.10 -12.59
N SER A 110 -7.90 -11.85 -12.26
CA SER A 110 -8.19 -10.70 -13.11
C SER A 110 -6.88 -9.97 -13.47
N PRO A 111 -6.87 -9.18 -14.57
CA PRO A 111 -5.74 -8.31 -14.87
C PRO A 111 -5.37 -7.39 -13.69
N LEU A 112 -6.38 -6.92 -12.94
CA LEU A 112 -6.17 -6.11 -11.74
C LEU A 112 -5.42 -6.88 -10.64
N LYS A 113 -5.80 -8.14 -10.35
CA LYS A 113 -5.11 -8.97 -9.36
C LYS A 113 -3.65 -9.24 -9.76
N LEU A 114 -3.39 -9.49 -11.05
CA LEU A 114 -2.02 -9.67 -11.55
C LEU A 114 -1.18 -8.39 -11.40
N LEU A 115 -1.73 -7.25 -11.81
CA LEU A 115 -1.05 -5.96 -11.69
C LEU A 115 -0.69 -5.68 -10.22
N MET A 116 -1.62 -5.90 -9.30
CA MET A 116 -1.37 -5.73 -7.86
C MET A 116 -0.30 -6.69 -7.35
N GLY A 117 -0.32 -7.95 -7.77
CA GLY A 117 0.74 -8.92 -7.43
C GLY A 117 2.13 -8.47 -7.90
N VAL A 118 2.23 -7.97 -9.14
CA VAL A 118 3.49 -7.43 -9.69
C VAL A 118 3.96 -6.20 -8.91
N LEU A 119 3.07 -5.25 -8.63
CA LEU A 119 3.40 -4.06 -7.84
C LEU A 119 3.89 -4.43 -6.43
N MET A 120 3.22 -5.38 -5.78
CA MET A 120 3.60 -5.86 -4.45
C MET A 120 4.96 -6.57 -4.47
N LEU A 121 5.24 -7.35 -5.52
CA LEU A 121 6.55 -7.97 -5.70
C LEU A 121 7.64 -6.91 -5.89
N ILE A 122 7.39 -5.88 -6.70
CA ILE A 122 8.34 -4.76 -6.90
C ILE A 122 8.63 -4.05 -5.57
N PHE A 123 7.60 -3.73 -4.78
CA PHE A 123 7.79 -3.08 -3.48
C PHE A 123 8.54 -3.96 -2.49
N ALA A 124 8.22 -5.25 -2.43
CA ALA A 124 8.94 -6.20 -1.57
C ALA A 124 10.43 -6.30 -1.96
N VAL A 125 10.75 -6.35 -3.26
CA VAL A 125 12.14 -6.34 -3.74
C VAL A 125 12.82 -5.01 -3.40
N PHE A 126 12.14 -3.88 -3.59
CA PHE A 126 12.69 -2.56 -3.30
C PHE A 126 13.02 -2.40 -1.80
N GLU A 127 12.15 -2.91 -0.93
CA GLU A 127 12.31 -2.83 0.52
C GLU A 127 13.36 -3.81 1.06
N LEU A 128 13.45 -5.02 0.49
CA LEU A 128 14.35 -6.06 0.97
C LEU A 128 15.78 -5.94 0.42
N ALA A 129 15.96 -5.43 -0.81
CA ALA A 129 17.26 -5.40 -1.45
C ALA A 129 18.20 -4.37 -0.78
N PRO A 130 19.39 -4.79 -0.30
CA PRO A 130 20.33 -3.90 0.40
C PRO A 130 20.76 -2.67 -0.40
N ARG A 131 20.84 -2.80 -1.73
CA ARG A 131 21.25 -1.74 -2.65
C ARG A 131 20.37 -0.49 -2.57
N PHE A 132 19.08 -0.65 -2.28
CA PHE A 132 18.15 0.47 -2.21
C PHE A 132 18.11 1.14 -0.84
N ARG A 133 18.68 0.51 0.20
CA ARG A 133 18.76 1.09 1.55
C ARG A 133 19.72 2.29 1.63
N ALA A 134 20.66 2.40 0.71
CA ALA A 134 21.65 3.49 0.64
C ALA A 134 21.25 4.58 -0.37
N LEU A 135 20.05 4.52 -0.96
CA LEU A 135 19.57 5.56 -1.87
C LEU A 135 19.17 6.80 -1.07
N GLU A 136 19.98 7.84 -1.16
CA GLU A 136 19.68 9.17 -0.64
C GLU A 136 19.60 10.16 -1.81
N PHE A 137 18.60 11.03 -1.77
CA PHE A 137 18.43 12.08 -2.78
C PHE A 137 18.82 13.43 -2.18
N ASP A 138 19.65 14.17 -2.90
CA ASP A 138 19.97 15.56 -2.54
C ASP A 138 18.68 16.39 -2.43
N ARG A 139 18.67 17.34 -1.49
CA ARG A 139 17.58 18.31 -1.30
C ARG A 139 17.20 19.11 -2.55
N LYS A 140 18.07 19.16 -3.57
CA LYS A 140 17.77 19.83 -4.86
C LYS A 140 16.75 19.06 -5.71
N TYR A 141 16.60 17.75 -5.46
CA TYR A 141 15.63 16.89 -6.13
C TYR A 141 14.32 16.71 -5.35
N LEU A 142 14.26 17.22 -4.11
CA LEU A 142 13.07 17.26 -3.25
C LEU A 142 12.41 18.62 -3.32
#